data_AF-A0A1E8BP42-F1
#
_entry.id   AF-A0A1E8BP42-F1
#
_cell.length_a   1.000
_cell.length_b   1.000
_cell.length_c   1.000
_cell.angle_alpha   90.00
_cell.angle_beta   90.00
_cell.angle_gamma   90.00
#
_symmetry.space_group_name_H-M   'P 1'
#
loop_
_entity.id
_entity.type
_entity.pdbx_description
1 polymer ?
#
loop_
_entity_poly.entity_id
_entity_poly.type
_entity_poly.pdbx_seq_one_letter_code
_entity_poly.pdbx_strand_id
1 'polypeptide(L)'
;MSKSKPVDELTIEDLKQNPIWEWAIDEAENEECDETWIKPVETINFTEELNGSIVLGELIIHNDEKFPMMCSIDIENNEVLISSIVFITKKKMSILL
;
A
#
# COMPACT_ATOMS: atom_id res chain seq x y z
N MET A 1 11.84 9.84 4.36
CA MET A 1 11.24 8.98 3.31
C MET A 1 11.73 7.58 3.52
N SER A 2 10.81 6.62 3.41
CA SER A 2 11.21 5.21 3.37
C SER A 2 11.95 4.94 2.07
N LYS A 3 12.78 3.89 2.04
CA LYS A 3 13.40 3.43 0.80
C LYS A 3 12.47 2.45 0.09
N SER A 4 12.74 2.22 -1.19
CA SER A 4 12.15 1.12 -1.96
C SER A 4 12.31 -0.20 -1.21
N LYS A 5 11.32 -1.08 -1.32
CA LYS A 5 11.31 -2.39 -0.67
C LYS A 5 10.39 -3.36 -1.42
N PRO A 6 10.51 -4.67 -1.19
CA PRO A 6 9.55 -5.66 -1.68
C PRO A 6 8.12 -5.37 -1.17
N VAL A 7 7.11 -5.59 -2.01
CA VAL A 7 5.69 -5.34 -1.66
C VAL A 7 5.20 -6.19 -0.48
N ASP A 8 5.72 -7.39 -0.31
CA ASP A 8 5.39 -8.30 0.80
C ASP A 8 6.00 -7.87 2.14
N GLU A 9 7.00 -6.98 2.11
CA GLU A 9 7.56 -6.32 3.29
C GLU A 9 6.88 -4.97 3.62
N LEU A 10 5.91 -4.52 2.81
CA LEU A 10 5.19 -3.29 3.06
C LEU A 10 4.27 -3.43 4.29
N THR A 11 4.47 -2.57 5.27
CA THR A 11 3.67 -2.57 6.50
C THR A 11 2.67 -1.41 6.55
N ILE A 12 1.67 -1.54 7.42
CA ILE A 12 0.77 -0.44 7.75
C ILE A 12 1.51 0.76 8.38
N GLU A 13 2.63 0.54 9.07
CA GLU A 13 3.42 1.65 9.63
C GLU A 13 4.15 2.43 8.53
N ASP A 14 4.66 1.75 7.51
CA ASP A 14 5.22 2.38 6.32
C ASP A 14 4.17 3.23 5.60
N LEU A 15 2.96 2.69 5.44
CA LEU A 15 1.82 3.39 4.82
C LEU A 15 1.34 4.58 5.64
N LYS A 16 1.42 4.52 6.97
CA LYS A 16 1.13 5.68 7.83
C LYS A 16 2.16 6.79 7.67
N GLN A 17 3.40 6.46 7.31
CA GLN A 17 4.46 7.46 7.04
C GLN A 17 4.36 8.02 5.62
N ASN A 18 4.12 7.16 4.63
CA ASN A 18 3.98 7.52 3.22
C ASN A 18 2.71 6.82 2.71
N PRO A 19 1.59 7.54 2.51
CA PRO A 19 0.28 6.92 2.27
C PRO A 19 0.11 6.34 0.87
N ILE A 20 1.00 6.64 -0.06
CA ILE A 20 0.97 6.16 -1.44
C ILE A 20 2.34 5.56 -1.78
N TRP A 21 2.30 4.36 -2.36
CA TRP A 21 3.47 3.63 -2.83
C TRP A 21 3.23 3.15 -4.24
N GLU A 22 4.16 3.42 -5.13
CA GLU A 22 4.10 3.02 -6.54
C GLU A 22 5.12 1.91 -6.83
N TRP A 23 4.90 1.15 -7.90
CA TRP A 23 5.84 0.14 -8.35
C TRP A 23 7.17 0.80 -8.75
N ALA A 24 8.29 0.27 -8.23
CA ALA A 24 9.63 0.79 -8.47
C ALA A 24 10.20 0.32 -9.82
N ILE A 25 9.37 0.32 -10.87
CA ILE A 25 9.71 -0.19 -12.21
C ILE A 25 10.90 0.58 -12.80
N ASP A 26 11.00 1.88 -12.51
CA ASP A 26 12.08 2.75 -12.98
C ASP A 26 13.43 2.46 -12.30
N GLU A 27 13.42 1.70 -11.18
CA GLU A 27 14.64 1.28 -10.47
C GLU A 27 15.19 -0.05 -10.99
N ALA A 28 14.70 -0.56 -12.11
CA ALA A 28 15.12 -1.82 -12.73
C ALA A 28 16.63 -1.88 -13.11
N GLU A 29 17.34 -0.75 -13.13
CA GLU A 29 18.81 -0.72 -13.29
C GLU A 29 19.57 -1.08 -12.00
N ASN A 30 18.89 -1.14 -10.86
CA ASN A 30 19.45 -1.62 -9.60
C ASN A 30 19.34 -3.16 -9.56
N GLU A 31 20.48 -3.85 -9.61
CA GLU A 31 20.55 -5.33 -9.60
C GLU A 31 19.89 -5.98 -8.37
N GLU A 32 19.65 -5.23 -7.30
CA GLU A 32 18.96 -5.70 -6.09
C GLU A 32 17.43 -5.51 -6.11
N CYS A 33 16.90 -4.70 -7.04
CA CYS A 33 15.48 -4.37 -7.15
C CYS A 33 14.83 -5.27 -8.22
N ASP A 34 13.68 -5.87 -7.90
CA ASP A 34 12.91 -6.68 -8.85
C ASP A 34 11.52 -6.09 -9.13
N GLU A 35 10.76 -6.72 -10.02
CA GLU A 35 9.43 -6.27 -10.44
C GLU A 35 8.38 -6.23 -9.30
N THR A 36 8.69 -6.79 -8.13
CA THR A 36 7.81 -6.79 -6.95
C THR A 36 8.07 -5.62 -6.00
N TRP A 37 9.07 -4.79 -6.29
CA TRP A 37 9.44 -3.68 -5.44
C TRP A 37 8.54 -2.48 -5.64
N ILE A 38 8.36 -1.74 -4.56
CA ILE A 38 7.59 -0.52 -4.49
C ILE A 38 8.39 0.57 -3.79
N LYS A 39 8.11 1.83 -4.10
CA LYS A 39 8.75 3.01 -3.50
C LYS A 39 7.70 4.00 -3.00
N PRO A 40 7.99 4.77 -1.94
CA PRO A 40 7.05 5.75 -1.45
C PRO A 40 6.99 6.94 -2.40
N VAL A 41 5.80 7.48 -2.58
CA VAL A 41 5.58 8.68 -3.37
C VAL A 41 5.64 9.90 -2.44
N GLU A 42 6.25 11.00 -2.90
CA GLU A 42 6.40 12.23 -2.11
C GLU A 42 5.09 13.04 -1.94
N THR A 43 4.00 12.59 -2.56
CA THR A 43 2.67 13.21 -2.48
C THR A 43 1.71 12.39 -1.63
N ILE A 44 0.72 13.08 -1.07
CA ILE A 44 -0.41 12.47 -0.35
C ILE A 44 -1.68 12.40 -1.20
N ASN A 45 -1.68 13.06 -2.37
CA ASN A 45 -2.82 13.09 -3.27
C ASN A 45 -2.61 12.08 -4.40
N PHE A 46 -3.59 11.20 -4.60
CA PHE A 46 -3.60 10.27 -5.72
C PHE A 46 -3.88 11.01 -7.03
N THR A 47 -3.13 10.71 -8.09
CA THR A 47 -3.24 11.31 -9.43
C THR A 47 -3.28 10.22 -10.48
N GLU A 48 -3.60 10.57 -11.73
CA GLU A 48 -3.59 9.59 -12.84
C GLU A 48 -2.20 8.96 -13.08
N GLU A 49 -1.13 9.69 -12.77
CA GLU A 49 0.25 9.19 -12.86
C GLU A 49 0.53 8.06 -11.84
N LEU A 50 -0.28 7.99 -10.78
CA LEU A 50 -0.16 7.01 -9.70
C LEU A 50 -1.11 5.82 -9.88
N ASN A 51 -1.69 5.66 -11.06
CA ASN A 51 -2.56 4.54 -11.39
C ASN A 51 -1.88 3.18 -11.10
N GLY A 52 -2.56 2.28 -10.39
CA GLY A 52 -2.03 0.98 -9.96
C GLY A 52 -1.17 1.03 -8.69
N SER A 53 -1.10 2.19 -8.01
CA SER A 53 -0.37 2.33 -6.75
C SER A 53 -1.11 1.69 -5.57
N ILE A 54 -0.32 1.37 -4.54
CA ILE A 54 -0.80 0.91 -3.24
C ILE A 54 -1.03 2.13 -2.34
N VAL A 55 -2.23 2.22 -1.75
CA VAL A 55 -2.69 3.36 -0.97
C VAL A 55 -3.19 2.92 0.40
N LEU A 56 -2.88 3.72 1.42
CA LEU A 56 -3.45 3.59 2.75
C LEU A 56 -4.93 3.99 2.72
N GLY A 57 -5.81 3.03 3.03
CA GLY A 57 -7.23 3.26 3.26
C GLY A 57 -7.59 3.21 4.75
N GLU A 58 -8.72 3.81 5.10
CA GLU A 58 -9.38 3.61 6.39
C GLU A 58 -10.71 2.88 6.17
N LEU A 59 -10.83 1.66 6.70
CA LEU A 59 -12.07 0.90 6.70
C LEU A 59 -12.85 1.19 7.99
N ILE A 60 -14.08 1.65 7.83
CA ILE A 60 -15.04 1.82 8.94
C ILE A 60 -16.03 0.66 8.88
N ILE A 61 -16.10 -0.15 9.95
CA ILE A 61 -17.08 -1.23 10.07
C ILE A 61 -18.31 -0.77 10.87
N HIS A 62 -19.39 -1.57 10.89
CA HIS A 62 -20.70 -1.25 11.48
C HIS A 62 -20.70 -0.74 12.93
N ASN A 63 -19.62 -0.96 13.70
CA ASN A 63 -19.49 -0.49 15.08
C ASN A 63 -18.66 0.80 15.20
N ASP A 64 -18.52 1.57 14.11
CA ASP A 64 -17.65 2.76 13.99
C ASP A 64 -16.15 2.47 14.26
N GLU A 65 -15.77 1.20 14.29
CA GLU A 65 -14.38 0.79 14.48
C GLU A 65 -13.60 1.01 13.18
N LYS A 66 -12.43 1.64 13.32
CA LYS A 66 -11.57 2.05 12.22
C LYS A 66 -10.37 1.13 12.12
N PHE A 67 -10.14 0.60 10.92
CA PHE A 67 -8.99 -0.24 10.63
C PHE A 67 -8.20 0.33 9.44
N PRO A 68 -6.88 0.47 9.57
CA PRO A 68 -6.06 0.78 8.42
C PRO A 68 -6.05 -0.42 7.46
N MET A 69 -6.16 -0.15 6.17
CA MET A 69 -6.13 -1.17 5.12
C MET A 69 -5.20 -0.75 3.98
N MET A 70 -4.69 -1.73 3.25
CA MET A 70 -3.91 -1.50 2.03
C MET A 70 -4.85 -1.68 0.84
N CYS A 71 -4.87 -0.71 -0.06
CA CYS A 71 -5.72 -0.73 -1.25
C CYS A 71 -4.84 -0.64 -2.49
N SER A 72 -5.12 -1.43 -3.51
CA SER A 72 -4.64 -1.11 -4.86
C SER A 72 -5.71 -0.27 -5.54
N ILE A 73 -5.31 0.89 -6.07
CA ILE A 73 -6.24 1.81 -6.74
C ILE A 73 -5.92 1.86 -8.22
N ASP A 74 -6.93 1.56 -9.04
CA ASP A 74 -6.86 1.66 -10.50
C ASP A 74 -7.85 2.70 -11.03
N ILE A 75 -7.49 3.36 -12.12
CA ILE A 75 -8.34 4.27 -12.88
C ILE A 75 -8.67 3.61 -14.21
N GLU A 76 -9.95 3.33 -14.42
CA GLU A 76 -10.47 2.83 -15.69
C GLU A 76 -11.66 3.69 -16.12
N ASN A 77 -11.68 4.17 -17.36
CA ASN A 77 -12.78 4.98 -17.90
C ASN A 77 -13.19 6.19 -17.04
N ASN A 78 -12.20 6.88 -16.43
CA ASN A 78 -12.42 7.98 -15.47
C ASN A 78 -13.12 7.58 -14.15
N GLU A 79 -13.22 6.28 -13.87
CA GLU A 79 -13.70 5.75 -12.59
C GLU A 79 -12.53 5.24 -11.76
N VAL A 80 -12.60 5.44 -10.44
CA VAL A 80 -11.63 4.93 -9.48
C VAL A 80 -12.12 3.60 -8.94
N LEU A 81 -11.32 2.55 -9.13
CA LEU A 81 -11.60 1.19 -8.72
C LEU A 81 -10.63 0.78 -7.61
N ILE A 82 -11.15 0.10 -6.59
CA ILE A 82 -10.31 -0.60 -5.62
C ILE A 82 -10.17 -2.04 -6.14
N SER A 83 -9.03 -2.37 -6.74
CA SER A 83 -8.81 -3.70 -7.34
C SER A 83 -8.47 -4.78 -6.32
N SER A 84 -7.89 -4.39 -5.19
CA SER A 84 -7.56 -5.30 -4.10
C SER A 84 -7.59 -4.58 -2.75
N ILE A 85 -8.05 -5.29 -1.71
CA ILE A 85 -8.00 -4.83 -0.32
C ILE A 85 -7.29 -5.91 0.49
N VAL A 86 -6.22 -5.52 1.17
CA VAL A 86 -5.54 -6.38 2.15
C VAL A 86 -5.81 -5.84 3.55
N PHE A 87 -6.40 -6.69 4.39
CA PHE A 87 -6.66 -6.40 5.79
C PHE A 87 -5.68 -7.14 6.69
N ILE A 88 -4.93 -6.40 7.52
CA ILE A 88 -4.05 -7.00 8.51
C ILE A 88 -4.83 -7.24 9.80
N THR A 89 -5.33 -8.46 10.00
CA THR A 89 -5.82 -8.86 11.33
C THR A 89 -4.60 -8.99 12.25
N LYS A 90 -4.60 -8.31 13.41
CA LYS A 90 -3.66 -8.66 14.49
C LYS A 90 -3.92 -10.11 14.88
N LYS A 91 -3.05 -11.03 14.46
CA LYS A 91 -3.05 -12.39 15.00
C LYS A 91 -2.81 -12.25 16.50
N LYS A 92 -3.78 -12.61 17.35
CA LYS A 92 -3.51 -12.84 18.77
C LYS A 92 -2.43 -13.93 18.82
N MET A 93 -1.20 -13.55 19.16
CA MET A 93 -0.19 -14.51 19.60
C MET A 93 -0.64 -15.03 20.96
N SER A 94 -1.48 -16.07 20.94
CA SER A 94 -1.71 -16.91 22.11
C SER A 94 -0.43 -17.72 22.30
N ILE A 95 0.53 -17.20 23.06
CA ILE A 95 1.56 -18.05 23.65
C ILE A 95 0.83 -18.79 24.77
N LEU A 96 0.38 -20.02 24.49
CA LEU A 96 0.14 -20.98 25.57
C LEU A 96 1.52 -21.31 26.14
N LEU A 97 1.83 -20.75 27.31
CA LEU A 97 2.84 -21.28 28.22
C LEU A 97 2.22 -22.40 29.07
#